data_AF-A0A839NWC3-F1
#
_entry.id   AF-A0A839NWC3-F1
#
_cell.length_a   1.000
_cell.length_b   1.000
_cell.length_c   1.000
_cell.angle_alpha   90.00
_cell.angle_beta   90.00
_cell.angle_gamma   90.00
#
_symmetry.space_group_name_H-M   'P 1'
#
loop_
_entity.id
_entity.type
_entity.pdbx_description
1 polymer ?
#
loop_
_entity_poly.entity_id
_entity_poly.type
_entity_poly.pdbx_seq_one_letter_code
_entity_poly.pdbx_strand_id
1 'polypeptide(L)'
;MAILVSITSSFLNRYEIKNVILHMQKEKAKERIILGIDPGTAVLGYGIIREQGNNISLITMGVVKMGHLDDHALKLQRIFKKTTALIEEYKPDSVALEAPFYGKNIQVMLKLGRAQGVAMAAALNFDIPIFEYAPRKIKQSVTGNGNATKEQVAGMLKSLLKFNESPEFLDATDGLAVAVCHSFQKNATSETGKSYSGWSAFVKDNEKRIK
;
A
#
# COMPACT_ATOMS: atom_id res chain seq x y z
N MET A 1 10.69 -40.16 7.12
CA MET A 1 11.21 -38.82 7.47
C MET A 1 11.02 -38.59 8.97
N ALA A 2 11.66 -39.45 9.77
CA ALA A 2 11.50 -39.54 11.22
C ALA A 2 12.85 -39.97 11.84
N ILE A 3 13.95 -39.38 11.35
CA ILE A 3 15.31 -39.59 11.88
C ILE A 3 16.06 -38.27 11.69
N LEU A 4 15.66 -37.24 12.43
CA LEU A 4 16.49 -36.04 12.66
C LEU A 4 16.06 -35.27 13.93
N VAL A 5 15.43 -35.97 14.88
CA VAL A 5 15.03 -35.40 16.20
C VAL A 5 15.73 -36.12 17.37
N SER A 6 16.58 -37.12 17.12
CA SER A 6 17.16 -37.95 18.20
C SER A 6 18.59 -37.64 18.63
N ILE A 7 19.21 -36.50 18.28
CA ILE A 7 20.62 -36.22 18.67
C ILE A 7 20.84 -34.88 19.43
N THR A 8 19.81 -34.11 19.82
CA THR A 8 20.06 -32.85 20.57
C THR A 8 19.13 -32.57 21.74
N SER A 9 18.47 -33.60 22.32
CA SER A 9 17.65 -33.42 23.52
C SER A 9 18.46 -33.24 24.83
N SER A 10 19.79 -33.35 24.79
CA SER A 10 20.66 -33.29 25.97
C SER A 10 21.50 -32.03 26.09
N PHE A 11 21.35 -31.03 25.20
CA PHE A 11 22.23 -29.86 25.19
C PHE A 11 21.55 -28.48 25.27
N LEU A 12 20.22 -28.39 25.24
CA LEU A 12 19.52 -27.12 25.43
C LEU A 12 18.54 -27.21 26.59
N ASN A 13 18.72 -26.37 27.61
CA ASN A 13 17.80 -26.30 28.76
C ASN A 13 16.42 -25.79 28.28
N ARG A 14 15.33 -26.14 28.99
CA ARG A 14 13.96 -25.60 28.77
C ARG A 14 13.94 -24.08 28.59
N TYR A 15 14.87 -23.35 29.21
CA TYR A 15 15.00 -21.90 29.04
C TYR A 15 15.53 -21.51 27.65
N GLU A 16 16.52 -22.22 27.13
CA GLU A 16 17.04 -22.00 25.77
C GLU A 16 16.04 -22.47 24.71
N ILE A 17 15.34 -23.57 24.94
CA ILE A 17 14.27 -24.02 24.04
C ILE A 17 13.13 -22.99 24.02
N LYS A 18 12.74 -22.44 25.19
CA LYS A 18 11.78 -21.32 25.23
C LYS A 18 12.32 -20.09 24.51
N ASN A 19 13.59 -19.74 24.66
CA ASN A 19 14.20 -18.60 23.99
C ASN A 19 14.31 -18.80 22.47
N VAL A 20 14.63 -20.02 22.01
CA VAL A 20 14.66 -20.39 20.59
C VAL A 20 13.24 -20.36 20.03
N ILE A 21 12.24 -20.90 20.74
CA ILE A 21 10.83 -20.82 20.33
C ILE A 21 10.35 -19.36 20.35
N LEU A 22 10.73 -18.55 21.34
CA LEU A 22 10.44 -17.11 21.41
C LEU A 22 11.15 -16.34 20.30
N HIS A 23 12.38 -16.72 19.90
CA HIS A 23 13.09 -16.16 18.75
C HIS A 23 12.42 -16.56 17.44
N MET A 24 12.07 -17.84 17.28
CA MET A 24 11.35 -18.37 16.11
C MET A 24 9.94 -17.79 16.00
N GLN A 25 9.29 -17.44 17.12
CA GLN A 25 8.02 -16.72 17.14
C GLN A 25 8.19 -15.22 16.91
N LYS A 26 9.33 -14.61 17.29
CA LYS A 26 9.71 -13.22 16.94
C LYS A 26 10.09 -13.05 15.47
N GLU A 27 10.54 -14.11 14.81
CA GLU A 27 11.07 -14.12 13.43
C GLU A 27 10.01 -14.39 12.35
N LYS A 28 8.74 -14.63 12.69
CA LYS A 28 7.67 -14.51 11.69
C LYS A 28 7.45 -13.02 11.44
N ALA A 29 8.16 -12.48 10.46
CA ALA A 29 7.92 -11.13 9.95
C ALA A 29 6.41 -10.95 9.77
N LYS A 30 5.83 -9.98 10.48
CA LYS A 30 4.39 -9.74 10.52
C LYS A 30 3.90 -9.59 9.08
N GLU A 31 3.19 -10.61 8.59
CA GLU A 31 2.59 -10.60 7.26
C GLU A 31 1.48 -9.55 7.24
N ARG A 32 1.40 -8.81 6.14
CA ARG A 32 0.39 -7.78 5.94
C ARG A 32 -0.15 -7.82 4.52
N ILE A 33 -1.46 -7.70 4.39
CA ILE A 33 -2.16 -7.52 3.12
C ILE A 33 -2.55 -6.05 2.97
N ILE A 34 -2.16 -5.44 1.86
CA ILE A 34 -2.44 -4.02 1.56
C ILE A 34 -3.27 -3.95 0.30
N LEU A 35 -4.43 -3.28 0.38
CA LEU A 35 -5.26 -2.94 -0.77
C LEU A 35 -5.01 -1.49 -1.18
N GLY A 36 -4.51 -1.26 -2.39
CA GLY A 36 -4.38 0.05 -3.01
C GLY A 36 -5.53 0.31 -3.99
N ILE A 37 -6.08 1.52 -3.95
CA ILE A 37 -7.20 1.95 -4.79
C ILE A 37 -6.88 3.31 -5.42
N ASP A 38 -7.05 3.42 -6.74
CA ASP A 38 -7.12 4.69 -7.45
C ASP A 38 -8.56 4.91 -7.99
N PRO A 39 -9.39 5.69 -7.27
CA PRO A 39 -10.78 5.89 -7.63
C PRO A 39 -10.94 6.95 -8.72
N GLY A 40 -10.91 6.56 -9.99
CA GLY A 40 -11.18 7.44 -11.12
C GLY A 40 -12.67 7.64 -11.44
N THR A 41 -12.97 8.61 -12.33
CA THR A 41 -14.36 8.94 -12.73
C THR A 41 -14.96 7.96 -13.75
N ALA A 42 -14.12 7.24 -14.50
CA ALA A 42 -14.52 6.27 -15.52
C ALA A 42 -13.94 4.87 -15.25
N VAL A 43 -12.82 4.79 -14.54
CA VAL A 43 -12.11 3.54 -14.23
C VAL A 43 -11.67 3.60 -12.78
N LEU A 44 -11.87 2.51 -12.04
CA LEU A 44 -11.32 2.29 -10.71
C LEU A 44 -10.15 1.29 -10.85
N GLY A 45 -8.92 1.73 -10.59
CA GLY A 45 -7.76 0.86 -10.52
C GLY A 45 -7.59 0.28 -9.12
N TYR A 46 -7.24 -1.00 -8.99
CA TYR A 46 -6.91 -1.60 -7.69
C TYR A 46 -5.73 -2.57 -7.80
N GLY A 47 -4.97 -2.66 -6.71
CA GLY A 47 -3.91 -3.64 -6.54
C GLY A 47 -3.85 -4.12 -5.10
N ILE A 48 -3.61 -5.42 -4.92
CA ILE A 48 -3.47 -6.06 -3.61
C ILE A 48 -2.09 -6.69 -3.55
N ILE A 49 -1.32 -6.31 -2.54
CA ILE A 49 0.01 -6.87 -2.30
C ILE A 49 0.06 -7.53 -0.93
N ARG A 50 0.95 -8.49 -0.82
CA ARG A 50 1.40 -9.07 0.44
C ARG A 50 2.77 -8.51 0.78
N GLU A 51 2.93 -8.03 1.99
CA GLU A 51 4.18 -7.57 2.60
C GLU A 51 4.60 -8.57 3.68
N GLN A 52 5.80 -9.13 3.56
CA GLN A 52 6.41 -10.01 4.56
C GLN A 52 7.85 -9.55 4.83
N GLY A 53 8.03 -8.79 5.92
CA GLY A 53 9.29 -8.11 6.19
C GLY A 53 9.56 -7.06 5.11
N ASN A 54 10.71 -7.14 4.45
CA ASN A 54 11.08 -6.25 3.34
C ASN A 54 10.63 -6.75 1.97
N ASN A 55 10.01 -7.94 1.91
CA ASN A 55 9.57 -8.53 0.64
C ASN A 55 8.11 -8.16 0.37
N ILE A 56 7.84 -7.74 -0.87
CA ILE A 56 6.49 -7.51 -1.38
C ILE A 56 6.20 -8.43 -2.55
N SER A 57 4.98 -8.96 -2.61
CA SER A 57 4.51 -9.78 -3.72
C SER A 57 3.10 -9.40 -4.13
N LEU A 58 2.82 -9.43 -5.43
CA LEU A 58 1.48 -9.19 -5.97
C LEU A 58 0.56 -10.36 -5.60
N ILE A 59 -0.60 -10.06 -5.02
CA ILE A 59 -1.70 -11.02 -4.87
C ILE A 59 -2.60 -10.93 -6.11
N THR A 60 -3.11 -9.74 -6.40
CA THR A 60 -3.98 -9.49 -7.56
C THR A 60 -3.99 -8.00 -7.91
N MET A 61 -4.32 -7.67 -9.15
CA MET A 61 -4.60 -6.31 -9.57
C MET A 61 -5.67 -6.33 -10.66
N GLY A 62 -6.35 -5.20 -10.86
CA GLY A 62 -7.34 -5.10 -11.92
C GLY A 62 -8.01 -3.75 -11.97
N VAL A 63 -9.04 -3.67 -12.81
CA VAL A 63 -9.81 -2.46 -13.00
C VAL A 63 -11.31 -2.74 -12.92
N VAL A 64 -12.07 -1.70 -12.60
CA VAL A 64 -13.51 -1.67 -12.83
C VAL A 64 -13.84 -0.52 -13.76
N LYS A 65 -14.23 -0.88 -14.98
CA LYS A 65 -14.70 0.07 -15.99
C LYS A 65 -16.14 0.49 -15.66
N MET A 66 -16.34 1.79 -15.54
CA MET A 66 -17.62 2.44 -15.22
C MET A 66 -18.01 3.49 -16.26
N GLY A 67 -17.21 3.65 -17.33
CA GLY A 67 -17.46 4.63 -18.40
C GLY A 67 -18.77 4.41 -19.15
N HIS A 68 -19.26 3.17 -19.21
CA HIS A 68 -20.53 2.80 -19.84
C HIS A 68 -21.77 3.12 -18.96
N LEU A 69 -21.56 3.53 -17.71
CA LEU A 69 -22.66 3.92 -16.82
C LEU A 69 -22.92 5.41 -17.00
N ASP A 70 -24.13 5.78 -17.36
CA ASP A 70 -24.51 7.19 -17.51
C ASP A 70 -24.84 7.83 -16.16
N ASP A 71 -25.41 7.06 -15.23
CA ASP A 71 -25.76 7.53 -13.89
C ASP A 71 -24.55 7.50 -12.94
N HIS A 72 -24.25 8.66 -12.34
CA HIS A 72 -23.21 8.83 -11.34
C HIS A 72 -23.47 7.98 -10.08
N ALA A 73 -24.72 7.85 -9.64
CA ALA A 73 -25.03 7.05 -8.45
C ALA A 73 -24.72 5.55 -8.67
N LEU A 74 -24.95 5.03 -9.88
CA LEU A 74 -24.55 3.67 -10.24
C LEU A 74 -23.03 3.47 -10.20
N LYS A 75 -22.24 4.47 -10.62
CA LYS A 75 -20.77 4.41 -10.50
C LYS A 75 -20.34 4.32 -9.04
N LEU A 76 -20.93 5.15 -8.17
CA LEU A 76 -20.67 5.11 -6.74
C LEU A 76 -21.05 3.77 -6.13
N GLN A 77 -22.23 3.23 -6.45
CA GLN A 77 -22.65 1.90 -6.00
C GLN A 77 -21.66 0.83 -6.47
N ARG A 78 -21.16 0.91 -7.70
CA ARG A 78 -20.21 -0.05 -8.26
C ARG A 78 -18.87 -0.01 -7.52
N ILE A 79 -18.37 1.18 -7.18
CA ILE A 79 -17.17 1.35 -6.35
C ILE A 79 -17.38 0.70 -4.99
N PHE A 80 -18.47 1.04 -4.28
CA PHE A 80 -18.77 0.48 -2.96
C PHE A 80 -18.80 -1.06 -2.97
N LYS A 81 -19.55 -1.64 -3.92
CA LYS A 81 -19.69 -3.10 -4.06
C LYS A 81 -18.36 -3.76 -4.39
N LYS A 82 -17.56 -3.17 -5.29
CA LYS A 82 -16.26 -3.75 -5.64
C LYS A 82 -15.30 -3.68 -4.46
N THR A 83 -15.19 -2.54 -3.78
CA THR A 83 -14.29 -2.38 -2.63
C THR A 83 -14.68 -3.34 -1.52
N THR A 84 -15.98 -3.46 -1.21
CA THR A 84 -16.51 -4.43 -0.25
C THR A 84 -16.11 -5.86 -0.61
N ALA A 85 -16.34 -6.28 -1.86
CA ALA A 85 -15.98 -7.63 -2.30
C ALA A 85 -14.47 -7.91 -2.19
N LEU A 86 -13.61 -6.95 -2.55
CA LEU A 86 -12.16 -7.08 -2.37
C LEU A 86 -11.77 -7.20 -0.90
N ILE A 87 -12.44 -6.47 -0.01
CA ILE A 87 -12.21 -6.54 1.44
C ILE A 87 -12.63 -7.90 1.99
N GLU A 88 -13.81 -8.39 1.62
CA GLU A 88 -14.32 -9.69 2.08
C GLU A 88 -13.45 -10.85 1.60
N GLU A 89 -13.00 -10.80 0.35
CA GLU A 89 -12.18 -11.83 -0.29
C GLU A 89 -10.76 -11.87 0.27
N TYR A 90 -10.09 -10.72 0.38
CA TYR A 90 -8.65 -10.65 0.70
C TYR A 90 -8.32 -10.23 2.12
N LYS A 91 -9.30 -9.71 2.88
CA LYS A 91 -9.15 -9.27 4.28
C LYS A 91 -7.91 -8.40 4.50
N PRO A 92 -7.78 -7.27 3.79
CA PRO A 92 -6.59 -6.43 3.90
C PRO A 92 -6.46 -5.81 5.30
N ASP A 93 -5.24 -5.71 5.80
CA ASP A 93 -4.93 -5.02 7.06
C ASP A 93 -5.04 -3.50 6.94
N SER A 94 -5.07 -2.98 5.72
CA SER A 94 -5.19 -1.55 5.42
C SER A 94 -5.60 -1.30 3.98
N VAL A 95 -6.30 -0.19 3.79
CA VAL A 95 -6.58 0.36 2.46
C VAL A 95 -5.77 1.64 2.26
N ALA A 96 -5.10 1.75 1.12
CA ALA A 96 -4.43 2.96 0.68
C ALA A 96 -5.14 3.53 -0.54
N LEU A 97 -5.37 4.84 -0.58
CA LEU A 97 -6.01 5.54 -1.69
C LEU A 97 -5.10 6.62 -2.28
N GLU A 98 -5.21 6.83 -3.58
CA GLU A 98 -4.71 8.05 -4.21
C GLU A 98 -5.57 9.24 -3.75
N ALA A 99 -4.91 10.27 -3.22
CA ALA A 99 -5.56 11.50 -2.80
C ALA A 99 -5.93 12.35 -4.02
N PRO A 100 -7.12 12.98 -4.03
CA PRO A 100 -7.56 13.82 -5.13
C PRO A 100 -6.61 15.01 -5.26
N PHE A 101 -6.07 15.21 -6.44
CA PHE A 101 -5.19 16.35 -6.72
C PHE A 101 -6.00 17.60 -7.11
N TYR A 102 -5.52 18.77 -6.68
CA TYR A 102 -6.12 20.05 -7.06
C TYR A 102 -5.96 20.31 -8.57
N GLY A 103 -7.04 20.08 -9.32
CA GLY A 103 -7.15 20.40 -10.74
C GLY A 103 -7.91 21.70 -10.99
N LYS A 104 -7.77 22.27 -12.20
CA LYS A 104 -8.50 23.49 -12.62
C LYS A 104 -10.02 23.31 -12.68
N ASN A 105 -10.53 22.07 -12.71
CA ASN A 105 -11.96 21.77 -12.87
C ASN A 105 -12.58 21.22 -11.57
N ILE A 106 -13.33 22.07 -10.87
CA ILE A 106 -13.99 21.75 -9.59
C ILE A 106 -15.01 20.61 -9.74
N GLN A 107 -15.70 20.49 -10.88
CA GLN A 107 -16.70 19.43 -11.06
C GLN A 107 -16.06 18.04 -11.13
N VAL A 108 -14.89 17.93 -11.76
CA VAL A 108 -14.13 16.67 -11.80
C VAL A 108 -13.63 16.32 -10.39
N MET A 109 -13.11 17.31 -9.67
CA MET A 109 -12.68 17.12 -8.28
C MET A 109 -13.85 16.64 -7.39
N LEU A 110 -15.03 17.24 -7.51
CA LEU A 110 -16.20 16.82 -6.73
C LEU A 110 -16.62 15.38 -7.05
N LYS A 111 -16.58 14.97 -8.32
CA LYS A 111 -16.86 13.58 -8.72
C LYS A 111 -15.82 12.61 -8.16
N LEU A 112 -14.54 13.00 -8.16
CA LEU A 112 -13.44 12.22 -7.63
C LEU A 112 -13.56 12.05 -6.11
N GLY A 113 -13.84 13.14 -5.39
CA GLY A 113 -14.03 13.12 -3.93
C GLY A 113 -15.21 12.24 -3.51
N ARG A 114 -16.31 12.20 -4.28
CA ARG A 114 -17.43 11.27 -4.03
C ARG A 114 -17.02 9.81 -4.24
N ALA A 115 -16.29 9.52 -5.33
CA ALA A 115 -15.78 8.18 -5.62
C ALA A 115 -14.85 7.69 -4.50
N GLN A 116 -13.92 8.54 -4.08
CA GLN A 116 -13.01 8.26 -2.98
C GLN A 116 -13.76 8.07 -1.66
N GLY A 117 -14.67 8.98 -1.30
CA GLY A 117 -15.46 8.88 -0.06
C GLY A 117 -16.28 7.59 0.02
N VAL A 118 -16.80 7.11 -1.11
CA VAL A 118 -17.52 5.83 -1.16
C VAL A 118 -16.58 4.62 -1.01
N ALA A 119 -15.39 4.66 -1.59
CA ALA A 119 -14.38 3.63 -1.35
C ALA A 119 -13.92 3.62 0.12
N MET A 120 -13.76 4.80 0.74
CA MET A 120 -13.45 4.94 2.15
C MET A 120 -14.57 4.39 3.04
N ALA A 121 -15.83 4.74 2.75
CA ALA A 121 -16.97 4.23 3.49
C ALA A 121 -17.05 2.70 3.46
N ALA A 122 -16.76 2.08 2.31
CA ALA A 122 -16.69 0.62 2.19
C ALA A 122 -15.59 0.03 3.09
N ALA A 123 -14.42 0.65 3.18
CA ALA A 123 -13.33 0.20 4.06
C ALA A 123 -13.63 0.41 5.55
N LEU A 124 -14.18 1.57 5.92
CA LEU A 124 -14.56 1.88 7.29
C LEU A 124 -15.68 0.97 7.82
N ASN A 125 -16.56 0.48 6.94
CA ASN A 125 -17.62 -0.48 7.30
C ASN A 125 -17.05 -1.82 7.83
N PHE A 126 -15.76 -2.10 7.62
CA PHE A 126 -15.06 -3.28 8.13
C PHE A 126 -13.96 -2.92 9.15
N ASP A 127 -13.98 -1.70 9.69
CA ASP A 127 -12.96 -1.19 10.63
C ASP A 127 -11.52 -1.23 10.10
N ILE A 128 -11.33 -1.16 8.78
CA ILE A 128 -10.02 -1.23 8.15
C ILE A 128 -9.39 0.17 8.10
N PRO A 129 -8.15 0.36 8.57
CA PRO A 129 -7.49 1.67 8.54
C PRO A 129 -7.22 2.13 7.11
N ILE A 130 -7.43 3.43 6.89
CA ILE A 130 -7.32 4.08 5.59
C ILE A 130 -6.13 5.05 5.59
N PHE A 131 -5.39 5.06 4.48
CA PHE A 131 -4.27 5.98 4.25
C PHE A 131 -4.41 6.63 2.88
N GLU A 132 -4.01 7.88 2.77
CA GLU A 132 -4.11 8.65 1.54
C GLU A 132 -2.72 9.14 1.09
N TYR A 133 -2.47 9.11 -0.21
CA TYR A 133 -1.19 9.52 -0.79
C TYR A 133 -1.37 10.46 -1.97
N ALA A 134 -0.65 11.57 -1.94
CA ALA A 134 -0.60 12.48 -3.09
C ALA A 134 0.04 11.79 -4.31
N PRO A 135 -0.40 12.10 -5.55
CA PRO A 135 0.13 11.46 -6.77
C PRO A 135 1.65 11.58 -6.89
N ARG A 136 2.20 12.75 -6.53
CA ARG A 136 3.65 12.99 -6.53
C ARG A 136 4.39 12.08 -5.54
N LYS A 137 3.79 11.77 -4.39
CA LYS A 137 4.37 10.89 -3.37
C LYS A 137 4.37 9.43 -3.83
N ILE A 138 3.31 9.00 -4.53
CA ILE A 138 3.23 7.67 -5.15
C ILE A 138 4.36 7.51 -6.17
N LYS A 139 4.46 8.45 -7.12
CA LYS A 139 5.53 8.46 -8.13
C LYS A 139 6.92 8.45 -7.51
N GLN A 140 7.16 9.31 -6.52
CA GLN A 140 8.43 9.39 -5.80
C GLN A 140 8.77 8.08 -5.10
N SER A 141 7.80 7.42 -4.48
CA SER A 141 8.03 6.19 -3.70
C SER A 141 8.34 5.00 -4.61
N VAL A 142 7.67 4.90 -5.76
CA VAL A 142 7.86 3.79 -6.70
C VAL A 142 9.10 3.96 -7.58
N THR A 143 9.37 5.18 -8.05
CA THR A 143 10.38 5.42 -9.10
C THR A 143 11.60 6.21 -8.62
N GLY A 144 11.56 6.77 -7.40
CA GLY A 144 12.57 7.73 -6.94
C GLY A 144 12.40 9.13 -7.53
N ASN A 145 11.38 9.38 -8.37
CA ASN A 145 11.13 10.68 -8.99
C ASN A 145 9.63 11.04 -8.97
N GLY A 146 9.27 12.09 -8.23
CA GLY A 146 7.89 12.58 -8.14
C GLY A 146 7.28 13.09 -9.47
N ASN A 147 8.09 13.34 -10.49
CA ASN A 147 7.65 13.79 -11.81
C ASN A 147 7.55 12.64 -12.84
N ALA A 148 7.72 11.38 -12.43
CA ALA A 148 7.68 10.24 -13.34
C ALA A 148 6.35 10.13 -14.12
N THR A 149 6.42 9.59 -15.34
CA THR A 149 5.25 9.28 -16.16
C THR A 149 4.55 8.01 -15.64
N LYS A 150 3.30 7.79 -16.08
CA LYS A 150 2.55 6.57 -15.68
C LYS A 150 3.25 5.30 -16.18
N GLU A 151 3.83 5.35 -17.37
CA GLU A 151 4.57 4.25 -17.99
C GLU A 151 5.84 3.91 -17.21
N GLN A 152 6.55 4.94 -16.70
CA GLN A 152 7.71 4.73 -15.82
C GLN A 152 7.32 4.06 -14.51
N VAL A 153 6.22 4.49 -13.89
CA VAL A 153 5.67 3.84 -12.68
C VAL A 153 5.32 2.38 -12.98
N ALA A 154 4.59 2.12 -14.06
CA ALA A 154 4.17 0.78 -14.44
C ALA A 154 5.36 -0.16 -14.73
N GLY A 155 6.39 0.34 -15.44
CA GLY A 155 7.61 -0.41 -15.70
C GLY A 155 8.37 -0.77 -14.42
N MET A 156 8.44 0.15 -13.46
CA MET A 156 9.04 -0.11 -12.14
C MET A 156 8.26 -1.16 -11.35
N LEU A 157 6.93 -1.07 -11.33
CA LEU A 157 6.07 -2.06 -10.67
C LEU A 157 6.23 -3.44 -11.30
N LYS A 158 6.29 -3.52 -12.64
CA LYS A 158 6.51 -4.77 -13.36
C LYS A 158 7.83 -5.42 -12.98
N SER A 159 8.90 -4.63 -12.89
CA SER A 159 10.23 -5.11 -12.46
C SER A 159 10.21 -5.61 -11.01
N LEU A 160 9.54 -4.88 -10.13
CA LEU A 160 9.46 -5.16 -8.70
C LEU A 160 8.61 -6.39 -8.36
N LEU A 161 7.46 -6.56 -9.02
CA LEU A 161 6.44 -7.56 -8.67
C LEU A 161 6.27 -8.68 -9.71
N LYS A 162 7.02 -8.63 -10.83
CA LYS A 162 7.15 -9.69 -11.85
C LYS A 162 5.81 -10.20 -12.41
N PHE A 163 4.94 -9.28 -12.85
CA PHE A 163 3.68 -9.62 -13.52
C PHE A 163 3.70 -9.31 -15.02
N ASN A 164 2.75 -9.89 -15.76
CA ASN A 164 2.64 -9.75 -17.21
C ASN A 164 1.78 -8.55 -17.61
N GLU A 165 2.04 -8.02 -18.80
CA GLU A 165 1.23 -6.96 -19.40
C GLU A 165 -0.11 -7.50 -19.91
N SER A 166 -1.14 -6.65 -19.85
CA SER A 166 -2.48 -6.90 -20.38
C SER A 166 -3.05 -5.60 -20.99
N PRO A 167 -4.15 -5.64 -21.75
CA PRO A 167 -4.74 -4.42 -22.32
C PRO A 167 -5.13 -3.35 -21.29
N GLU A 168 -5.39 -3.76 -20.04
CA GLU A 168 -5.82 -2.88 -18.93
C GLU A 168 -4.67 -2.56 -17.96
N PHE A 169 -3.44 -2.87 -18.37
CA PHE A 169 -2.26 -2.84 -17.51
C PHE A 169 -2.03 -1.48 -16.86
N LEU A 170 -2.03 -0.38 -17.63
CA LEU A 170 -1.72 0.94 -17.09
C LEU A 170 -2.71 1.37 -16.00
N ASP A 171 -4.01 1.21 -16.24
CA ASP A 171 -5.05 1.57 -15.26
C ASP A 171 -5.01 0.66 -14.01
N ALA A 172 -4.69 -0.63 -14.17
CA ALA A 172 -4.51 -1.56 -13.04
C ALA A 172 -3.27 -1.19 -12.22
N THR A 173 -2.21 -0.71 -12.87
CA THR A 173 -0.98 -0.31 -12.16
C THR A 173 -1.14 0.93 -11.30
N ASP A 174 -2.12 1.80 -11.55
CA ASP A 174 -2.38 2.98 -10.71
C ASP A 174 -2.74 2.56 -9.27
N GLY A 175 -3.71 1.64 -9.10
CA GLY A 175 -4.07 1.10 -7.79
C GLY A 175 -2.94 0.29 -7.13
N LEU A 176 -2.15 -0.44 -7.93
CA LEU A 176 -0.99 -1.17 -7.43
C LEU A 176 0.13 -0.23 -6.93
N ALA A 177 0.35 0.89 -7.62
CA ALA A 177 1.31 1.92 -7.21
C ALA A 177 0.97 2.48 -5.83
N VAL A 178 -0.31 2.69 -5.56
CA VAL A 178 -0.82 3.17 -4.26
C VAL A 178 -0.49 2.16 -3.15
N ALA A 179 -0.72 0.87 -3.39
CA ALA A 179 -0.42 -0.20 -2.43
C ALA A 179 1.09 -0.27 -2.11
N VAL A 180 1.94 -0.24 -3.14
CA VAL A 180 3.40 -0.26 -3.01
C VAL A 180 3.91 1.00 -2.30
N CYS A 181 3.37 2.17 -2.65
CA CYS A 181 3.66 3.43 -1.97
C CYS A 181 3.40 3.31 -0.47
N HIS A 182 2.27 2.70 -0.08
CA HIS A 182 1.93 2.50 1.33
C HIS A 182 2.92 1.59 2.06
N SER A 183 3.31 0.46 1.45
CA SER A 183 4.32 -0.46 2.00
C SER A 183 5.64 0.26 2.28
N PHE A 184 6.11 1.08 1.32
CA PHE A 184 7.40 1.76 1.43
C PHE A 184 7.44 2.88 2.49
N GLN A 185 6.30 3.38 2.98
CA GLN A 185 6.32 4.41 4.03
C GLN A 185 6.83 3.87 5.39
N LYS A 186 6.72 2.57 5.65
CA LYS A 186 7.27 1.97 6.88
C LYS A 186 8.80 1.92 6.89
N ASN A 187 9.42 1.75 5.72
CA ASN A 187 10.88 1.68 5.58
C ASN A 187 11.52 3.06 5.77
N ALA A 188 10.82 4.13 5.37
CA ALA A 188 11.32 5.50 5.51
C ALA A 188 11.49 5.95 6.98
N THR A 189 10.70 5.42 7.91
CA THR A 189 10.80 5.71 9.34
C THR A 189 11.80 4.84 10.10
N SER A 190 12.34 3.79 9.47
CA SER A 190 13.13 2.78 10.17
C SER A 190 14.65 2.97 10.02
N GLU A 191 15.14 3.86 9.16
CA GLU A 191 16.60 3.97 8.92
C GLU A 191 17.27 5.35 8.96
N THR A 192 16.58 6.50 8.94
CA THR A 192 17.29 7.80 9.10
C THR A 192 16.39 8.92 9.60
N GLY A 193 16.25 9.03 10.92
CA GLY A 193 15.71 10.25 11.52
C GLY A 193 16.13 10.32 12.97
N LYS A 194 17.20 11.07 13.27
CA LYS A 194 17.47 11.47 14.65
C LYS A 194 16.19 12.14 15.18
N SER A 195 15.56 11.52 16.16
CA SER A 195 14.44 12.13 16.88
C SER A 195 15.01 13.26 17.73
N TYR A 196 14.76 14.51 17.32
CA TYR A 196 15.10 15.67 18.13
C TYR A 196 13.97 15.91 19.13
N SER A 197 14.28 15.85 20.41
CA SER A 197 13.32 16.04 21.51
C SER A 197 12.88 17.50 21.71
N GLY A 198 13.27 18.42 20.81
CA GLY A 198 12.84 19.81 20.87
C GLY A 198 13.52 20.71 19.83
N TRP A 199 12.94 21.89 19.60
CA TRP A 199 13.45 22.91 18.68
C TRP A 199 14.90 23.31 18.96
N SER A 200 15.30 23.35 20.23
CA SER A 200 16.67 23.66 20.64
C SER A 200 17.68 22.61 20.20
N ALA A 201 17.29 21.32 20.19
CA ALA A 201 18.15 20.22 19.75
C ALA A 201 18.31 20.21 18.22
N PHE A 202 17.26 20.58 17.49
CA PHE A 202 17.29 20.70 16.03
C PHE A 202 18.20 21.85 15.56
N VAL A 203 18.09 23.02 16.19
CA VAL A 203 18.89 24.21 15.84
C VAL A 203 20.37 23.97 16.08
N LYS A 204 20.73 23.33 17.21
CA LYS A 204 22.12 23.02 17.56
C LYS A 204 22.81 22.08 16.55
N ASP A 205 22.10 21.08 16.04
CA ASP A 205 22.66 20.12 15.05
C ASP A 205 22.67 20.68 13.62
N ASN A 206 22.02 21.84 13.37
CA ASN A 206 21.91 22.46 12.04
C ASN A 206 22.42 23.91 12.00
N GLU A 207 23.26 24.34 12.95
CA GLU A 207 23.77 25.72 13.04
C GLU A 207 24.41 26.24 11.74
N LYS A 208 25.01 25.35 10.92
CA LYS A 208 25.62 25.72 9.63
C LYS A 208 24.61 26.04 8.51
N ARG A 209 23.33 25.67 8.67
CA ARG A 209 22.26 25.90 7.69
C ARG A 209 21.38 27.12 8.01
N ILE A 210 21.50 27.68 9.22
CA ILE A 210 20.63 28.76 9.72
C ILE A 210 21.41 30.10 9.78
N LYS A 211 22.30 30.33 8.81
CA LYS A 211 22.94 31.63 8.59
C LYS A 211 22.53 32.19 7.24
#